data_AF-A0A7C2VUR0-F1
#
_entry.id   AF-A0A7C2VUR0-F1
#
_cell.length_a   1.000
_cell.length_b   1.000
_cell.length_c   1.000
_cell.angle_alpha   90.00
_cell.angle_beta   90.00
_cell.angle_gamma   90.00
#
_symmetry.space_group_name_H-M   'P 1'
#
loop_
_entity.id
_entity.type
_entity.pdbx_description
1 polymer ?
#
loop_
_entity_poly.entity_id
_entity_poly.type
_entity_poly.pdbx_seq_one_letter_code
_entity_poly.pdbx_strand_id
1 'polypeptide(L)'
;MGLSDLGIREIRERMERRKHMERKAAELKLEELEEDLKAATKIKGKLEEIAEKYGVIIAISPKLQSEISRIREKYGIPESAVITHVISEEEVLKKKMLGLSVGIDYEKLGLLLYQRALLKRKETGGIMTLGDAYLIVNTGRLRGKVKVDDVERAIKELEKRKVIPGLRQLRS
;
A
#
# COMPACT_ATOMS: atom_id res chain seq x y z
N MET A 1 -52.00 -44.50 32.46
CA MET A 1 -51.00 -43.42 32.30
C MET A 1 -50.59 -43.39 30.84
N GLY A 2 -50.88 -42.26 30.17
CA GLY A 2 -51.20 -42.21 28.74
C GLY A 2 -50.03 -42.06 27.78
N LEU A 3 -50.19 -42.69 26.62
CA LEU A 3 -49.36 -42.56 25.41
C LEU A 3 -49.22 -41.10 24.90
N SER A 4 -50.09 -40.19 25.34
CA SER A 4 -50.08 -38.77 25.01
C SER A 4 -48.93 -37.98 25.66
N ASP A 5 -48.48 -38.39 26.85
CA ASP A 5 -47.45 -37.67 27.62
C ASP A 5 -46.04 -37.97 27.09
N LEU A 6 -45.81 -39.21 26.63
CA LEU A 6 -44.58 -39.59 25.92
C LEU A 6 -44.43 -38.86 24.58
N GLY A 7 -45.52 -38.73 23.79
CA GLY A 7 -45.48 -38.03 22.50
C GLY A 7 -45.22 -36.53 22.62
N ILE A 8 -45.80 -35.87 23.63
CA ILE A 8 -45.53 -34.45 23.92
C ILE A 8 -44.08 -34.25 24.38
N ARG A 9 -43.53 -35.18 25.17
CA ARG A 9 -42.14 -35.15 25.61
C ARG A 9 -41.16 -35.30 24.45
N GLU A 10 -41.39 -36.25 23.55
CA GLU A 10 -40.55 -36.43 22.35
C GLU A 10 -40.59 -35.21 21.42
N ILE A 11 -41.76 -34.58 21.25
CA ILE A 11 -41.91 -33.32 20.48
C ILE A 11 -41.10 -32.20 21.14
N ARG A 12 -41.17 -32.07 22.47
CA ARG A 12 -40.41 -31.06 23.23
C ARG A 12 -38.90 -31.27 23.11
N GLU A 13 -38.42 -32.49 23.30
CA GLU A 13 -37.01 -32.85 23.13
C GLU A 13 -36.49 -32.61 21.70
N ARG A 14 -37.33 -32.85 20.69
CA ARG A 14 -36.99 -32.60 19.29
C ARG A 14 -36.91 -31.10 18.99
N MET A 15 -37.80 -30.30 19.57
CA MET A 15 -37.73 -28.84 19.49
C MET A 15 -36.51 -28.26 20.21
N GLU A 16 -36.16 -28.79 21.38
CA GLU A 16 -34.96 -28.37 22.12
C GLU A 16 -33.68 -28.72 21.36
N ARG A 17 -33.58 -29.94 20.81
CA ARG A 17 -32.45 -30.34 19.95
C ARG A 17 -32.32 -29.43 18.73
N ARG A 18 -33.43 -29.09 18.08
CA ARG A 18 -33.44 -28.19 16.92
C ARG A 18 -32.94 -26.79 17.30
N LYS A 19 -33.44 -26.22 18.40
CA LYS A 19 -32.95 -24.93 18.94
C LYS A 19 -31.48 -24.97 19.32
N HIS A 20 -31.00 -26.08 19.89
CA HIS A 20 -29.58 -26.23 20.22
C HIS A 20 -28.70 -26.29 18.97
N MET A 21 -29.14 -26.99 17.92
CA MET A 21 -28.43 -27.01 16.64
C MET A 21 -28.44 -25.65 15.96
N GLU A 22 -29.57 -24.94 15.97
CA GLU A 22 -29.67 -23.58 15.43
C GLU A 22 -28.73 -22.60 16.15
N ARG A 23 -28.63 -22.69 17.48
CA ARG A 23 -27.67 -21.91 18.27
C ARG A 23 -26.22 -22.23 17.93
N LYS A 24 -25.85 -23.52 17.91
CA LYS A 24 -24.48 -23.94 17.55
C LYS A 24 -24.10 -23.55 16.13
N ALA A 25 -25.05 -23.62 15.19
CA ALA A 25 -24.82 -23.18 13.81
C ALA A 25 -24.62 -21.65 13.73
N ALA A 26 -25.35 -20.88 14.54
CA ALA A 26 -25.14 -19.44 14.63
C ALA A 26 -23.80 -19.09 15.29
N GLU A 27 -23.41 -19.79 16.35
CA GLU A 27 -22.10 -19.63 17.02
C GLU A 27 -20.95 -19.92 16.06
N LEU A 28 -20.99 -21.06 15.35
CA LEU A 28 -19.99 -21.41 14.35
C LEU A 28 -19.89 -20.34 13.25
N LYS A 29 -21.04 -19.84 12.79
CA LYS A 29 -21.08 -18.80 11.77
C LYS A 29 -20.53 -17.46 12.26
N LEU A 30 -20.68 -17.13 13.55
CA LEU A 30 -20.06 -15.96 14.15
C LEU A 30 -18.54 -16.13 14.26
N GLU A 31 -18.06 -17.32 14.62
CA GLU A 31 -16.62 -17.62 14.65
C GLU A 31 -16.01 -17.50 13.25
N GLU A 32 -16.65 -18.04 12.21
CA GLU A 32 -16.22 -17.89 10.81
C GLU A 32 -16.13 -16.40 10.41
N LEU A 33 -17.13 -15.59 10.76
CA LEU A 33 -17.13 -14.16 10.48
C LEU A 33 -15.99 -13.41 11.21
N GLU A 34 -15.70 -13.78 12.46
CA GLU A 34 -14.57 -13.19 13.20
C GLU A 34 -13.23 -13.51 12.55
N GLU A 35 -13.03 -14.74 12.08
CA GLU A 35 -11.80 -15.13 11.39
C GLU A 35 -11.62 -14.37 10.07
N ASP A 36 -12.69 -14.24 9.29
CA ASP A 36 -12.69 -13.48 8.04
C ASP A 36 -12.35 -12.00 8.29
N LEU A 37 -12.92 -11.39 9.33
CA LEU A 37 -12.63 -10.00 9.72
C LEU A 37 -11.17 -9.82 10.18
N LYS A 38 -10.62 -10.78 10.95
CA LYS A 38 -9.21 -10.78 11.35
C LYS A 38 -8.30 -10.87 10.12
N ALA A 39 -8.63 -11.73 9.16
CA ALA A 39 -7.89 -11.86 7.92
C ALA A 39 -7.94 -10.57 7.09
N ALA A 40 -9.12 -9.98 6.90
CA ALA A 40 -9.31 -8.73 6.16
C ALA A 40 -8.52 -7.58 6.79
N THR A 41 -8.55 -7.45 8.12
CA THR A 41 -7.81 -6.40 8.85
C THR A 41 -6.29 -6.56 8.67
N LYS A 42 -5.78 -7.79 8.77
CA LYS A 42 -4.36 -8.08 8.58
C LYS A 42 -3.90 -7.81 7.14
N ILE A 43 -4.75 -8.15 6.17
CA ILE A 43 -4.45 -7.91 4.75
C ILE A 43 -4.50 -6.42 4.43
N LYS A 44 -5.46 -5.68 4.98
CA LYS A 44 -5.53 -4.22 4.89
C LYS A 44 -4.21 -3.59 5.36
N GLY A 45 -3.74 -3.93 6.57
CA GLY A 45 -2.47 -3.39 7.09
C GLY A 45 -1.27 -3.72 6.20
N LYS A 46 -1.22 -4.94 5.64
CA LYS A 46 -0.18 -5.31 4.68
C LYS A 46 -0.26 -4.52 3.37
N LEU A 47 -1.47 -4.29 2.85
CA LEU A 47 -1.66 -3.48 1.64
C LEU A 47 -1.25 -2.02 1.87
N GLU A 48 -1.56 -1.47 3.05
CA GLU A 48 -1.11 -0.14 3.48
C GLU A 48 0.43 -0.07 3.52
N GLU A 49 1.10 -1.02 4.18
CA GLU A 49 2.57 -1.08 4.18
C GLU A 49 3.19 -1.23 2.77
N ILE A 50 2.57 -2.04 1.92
CA ILE A 50 3.01 -2.22 0.53
C ILE A 50 2.82 -0.92 -0.26
N ALA A 51 1.70 -0.22 -0.06
CA ALA A 51 1.43 1.06 -0.71
C ALA A 51 2.41 2.15 -0.22
N GLU A 52 2.74 2.19 1.07
CA GLU A 52 3.74 3.11 1.62
C GLU A 52 5.14 2.85 1.02
N LYS A 53 5.54 1.59 0.87
CA LYS A 53 6.89 1.23 0.37
C LYS A 53 7.00 1.23 -1.15
N TYR A 54 5.95 0.86 -1.85
CA TYR A 54 5.97 0.53 -3.28
C TYR A 54 4.82 1.17 -4.07
N GLY A 55 4.07 2.11 -3.49
CA GLY A 55 2.89 2.74 -4.11
C GLY A 55 3.15 3.30 -5.51
N VAL A 56 4.36 3.79 -5.77
CA VAL A 56 4.78 4.27 -7.10
C VAL A 56 4.90 3.12 -8.12
N ILE A 57 5.50 1.98 -7.74
CA ILE A 57 5.63 0.80 -8.61
C ILE A 57 4.25 0.24 -8.96
N ILE A 58 3.37 0.24 -7.97
CA ILE A 58 1.97 -0.14 -8.12
C ILE A 58 1.28 0.80 -9.10
N ALA A 59 1.41 2.12 -8.92
CA ALA A 59 0.73 3.13 -9.72
C ALA A 59 1.10 3.08 -11.21
N ILE A 60 2.30 2.61 -11.56
CA ILE A 60 2.76 2.53 -12.96
C ILE A 60 2.59 1.16 -13.60
N SER A 61 2.13 0.15 -12.84
CA SER A 61 2.01 -1.23 -13.33
C SER A 61 0.55 -1.67 -13.35
N PRO A 62 -0.09 -1.72 -14.54
CA PRO A 62 -1.48 -2.18 -14.67
C PRO A 62 -1.72 -3.57 -14.09
N LYS A 63 -0.70 -4.44 -14.17
CA LYS A 63 -0.75 -5.78 -13.56
C LYS A 63 -0.86 -5.69 -12.04
N LEU A 64 -0.02 -4.89 -11.38
CA LEU A 64 -0.05 -4.75 -9.93
C LEU A 64 -1.32 -4.04 -9.44
N GLN A 65 -1.81 -3.06 -10.19
CA GLN A 65 -3.12 -2.43 -9.92
C GLN A 65 -4.24 -3.45 -9.97
N SER A 66 -4.25 -4.32 -10.99
CA SER A 66 -5.26 -5.37 -11.12
C SER A 66 -5.19 -6.40 -9.98
N GLU A 67 -3.97 -6.77 -9.53
CA GLU A 67 -3.81 -7.70 -8.41
C GLU A 67 -4.24 -7.09 -7.09
N ILE A 68 -3.88 -5.84 -6.82
CA ILE A 68 -4.31 -5.13 -5.60
C ILE A 68 -5.83 -4.96 -5.61
N SER A 69 -6.43 -4.64 -6.75
CA SER A 69 -7.89 -4.53 -6.88
C SER A 69 -8.58 -5.87 -6.59
N ARG A 70 -8.07 -6.99 -7.11
CA ARG A 70 -8.59 -8.33 -6.82
C ARG A 70 -8.49 -8.69 -5.34
N ILE A 71 -7.35 -8.43 -4.70
CA ILE A 71 -7.18 -8.69 -3.26
C ILE A 71 -8.14 -7.82 -2.46
N ARG A 72 -8.25 -6.54 -2.83
CA ARG A 72 -9.14 -5.58 -2.19
C ARG A 72 -10.60 -6.01 -2.24
N GLU A 73 -11.10 -6.38 -3.42
CA GLU A 73 -12.47 -6.90 -3.61
C GLU A 73 -12.70 -8.18 -2.82
N LYS A 74 -11.75 -9.13 -2.85
CA LYS A 74 -11.85 -10.41 -2.15
C LYS A 74 -12.06 -10.24 -0.63
N TYR A 75 -11.47 -9.20 -0.03
CA TYR A 75 -11.54 -8.96 1.41
C TYR A 75 -12.41 -7.75 1.79
N GLY A 76 -13.20 -7.20 0.86
CA GLY A 76 -14.12 -6.08 1.13
C GLY A 76 -13.42 -4.79 1.56
N ILE A 77 -12.17 -4.58 1.13
CA ILE A 77 -11.36 -3.41 1.52
C ILE A 77 -11.76 -2.23 0.61
N PRO A 78 -12.06 -1.02 1.14
CA PRO A 78 -12.41 0.12 0.31
C PRO A 78 -11.19 0.66 -0.46
N GLU A 79 -11.43 1.24 -1.63
CA GLU A 79 -10.38 1.77 -2.53
C GLU A 79 -9.59 2.90 -1.86
N SER A 80 -10.25 3.66 -1.00
CA SER A 80 -9.67 4.73 -0.19
C SER A 80 -8.67 4.26 0.88
N ALA A 81 -8.59 2.95 1.18
CA ALA A 81 -7.66 2.43 2.17
C ALA A 81 -6.24 2.20 1.62
N VAL A 82 -6.03 2.23 0.31
CA VAL A 82 -4.71 1.97 -0.31
C VAL A 82 -4.25 3.22 -1.04
N ILE A 83 -3.40 4.02 -0.40
CA ILE A 83 -2.92 5.29 -0.95
C ILE A 83 -1.87 5.02 -2.05
N THR A 84 -2.29 5.00 -3.31
CA THR A 84 -1.43 4.90 -4.50
C THR A 84 -0.99 6.27 -5.02
N HIS A 85 -0.51 7.16 -4.15
CA HIS A 85 -0.21 8.54 -4.54
C HIS A 85 0.99 8.63 -5.50
N VAL A 86 0.76 9.27 -6.65
CA VAL A 86 1.81 9.78 -7.53
C VAL A 86 2.35 11.06 -6.88
N ILE A 87 3.63 11.07 -6.55
CA ILE A 87 4.26 12.26 -5.97
C ILE A 87 4.29 13.36 -7.04
N SER A 88 3.66 14.49 -6.73
CA SER A 88 3.70 15.68 -7.57
C SER A 88 4.94 16.55 -7.26
N GLU A 89 5.34 17.41 -8.20
CA GLU A 89 6.46 18.34 -8.01
C GLU A 89 6.20 19.32 -6.86
N GLU A 90 4.94 19.66 -6.62
CA GLU A 90 4.49 20.55 -5.55
C GLU A 90 4.75 19.95 -4.17
N GLU A 91 4.54 18.66 -4.04
CA GLU A 91 4.71 17.94 -2.78
C GLU A 91 6.18 17.84 -2.37
N VAL A 92 7.10 17.90 -3.33
CA VAL A 92 8.55 17.95 -3.06
C VAL A 92 8.96 19.29 -2.42
N LEU A 93 8.19 20.36 -2.65
CA LEU A 93 8.49 21.68 -2.12
C LEU A 93 7.86 21.86 -0.73
N LYS A 94 8.68 21.89 0.32
CA LYS A 94 8.26 22.26 1.67
C LYS A 94 7.99 23.75 1.76
N LYS A 95 6.77 24.13 2.13
CA LYS A 95 6.47 25.48 2.63
C LYS A 95 7.07 25.60 4.04
N LYS A 96 8.21 26.30 4.19
CA LYS A 96 8.62 26.74 5.53
C LYS A 96 7.70 27.89 5.96
N MET A 97 7.25 27.80 7.21
CA MET A 97 6.56 28.86 7.94
C MET A 97 7.39 30.15 7.81
N LEU A 98 6.74 31.25 7.41
CA LEU A 98 7.33 32.57 7.07
C LEU A 98 7.94 32.76 5.67
N GLY A 99 7.45 32.10 4.62
CA GLY A 99 7.49 32.65 3.23
C GLY A 99 8.86 32.91 2.57
N LEU A 100 9.99 32.60 3.23
CA LEU A 100 11.33 33.07 2.83
C LEU A 100 12.26 31.97 2.33
N SER A 101 11.91 30.68 2.47
CA SER A 101 12.68 29.59 1.84
C SER A 101 11.80 28.39 1.48
N VAL A 102 11.87 27.95 0.22
CA VAL A 102 11.27 26.70 -0.23
C VAL A 102 12.25 25.59 0.13
N GLY A 103 11.92 24.78 1.14
CA GLY A 103 12.71 23.61 1.49
C GLY A 103 12.44 22.46 0.52
N ILE A 104 13.37 21.53 0.36
CA ILE A 104 13.15 20.29 -0.39
C ILE A 104 12.82 19.16 0.59
N ASP A 105 11.77 18.41 0.28
CA ASP A 105 11.50 17.13 0.91
C ASP A 105 12.29 16.03 0.19
N TYR A 106 13.38 15.55 0.79
CA TYR A 106 14.25 14.55 0.16
C TYR A 106 13.58 13.19 -0.02
N GLU A 107 12.64 12.83 0.86
CA GLU A 107 11.89 11.58 0.72
C GLU A 107 11.01 11.66 -0.51
N LYS A 108 10.22 12.73 -0.62
CA LYS A 108 9.35 12.95 -1.77
C LYS A 108 10.14 13.19 -3.06
N LEU A 109 11.28 13.89 -3.00
CA LEU A 109 12.18 14.05 -4.14
C LEU A 109 12.71 12.69 -4.61
N GLY A 110 13.05 11.79 -3.69
CA GLY A 110 13.50 10.44 -4.00
C GLY A 110 12.41 9.63 -4.69
N LEU A 111 11.19 9.68 -4.16
CA LEU A 111 10.05 9.00 -4.78
C LEU A 111 9.74 9.55 -6.18
N LEU A 112 9.77 10.87 -6.36
CA LEU A 112 9.61 11.53 -7.66
C LEU A 112 10.72 11.12 -8.64
N LEU A 113 11.98 11.11 -8.18
CA LEU A 113 13.13 10.64 -8.96
C LEU A 113 12.91 9.21 -9.43
N TYR A 114 12.55 8.32 -8.51
CA TYR A 114 12.34 6.90 -8.78
C TYR A 114 11.19 6.69 -9.80
N GLN A 115 10.10 7.43 -9.65
CA GLN A 115 8.99 7.41 -10.61
C GLN A 115 9.45 7.76 -12.02
N ARG A 116 10.19 8.88 -12.17
CA ARG A 116 10.69 9.33 -13.47
C ARG A 116 11.75 8.41 -14.05
N ALA A 117 12.60 7.86 -13.19
CA ALA A 117 13.60 6.88 -13.55
C ALA A 117 12.97 5.62 -14.15
N LEU A 118 11.87 5.14 -13.57
CA LEU A 118 11.14 3.99 -14.09
C LEU A 118 10.55 4.22 -15.48
N LEU A 119 10.05 5.43 -15.77
CA LEU A 119 9.56 5.78 -17.10
C LEU A 119 10.66 5.66 -18.17
N LYS A 120 11.90 5.98 -17.82
CA LYS A 120 13.06 5.87 -18.71
C LYS A 120 13.76 4.50 -18.69
N ARG A 121 13.30 3.57 -17.86
CA ARG A 121 13.98 2.27 -17.64
C ARG A 121 14.16 1.47 -18.93
N LYS A 122 13.22 1.54 -19.87
CA LYS A 122 13.32 0.85 -21.17
C LYS A 122 14.49 1.35 -22.01
N GLU A 123 14.84 2.63 -21.88
CA GLU A 123 15.93 3.28 -22.61
C GLU A 123 17.27 3.12 -21.89
N THR A 124 17.25 3.17 -20.56
CA THR A 124 18.47 3.22 -19.73
C THR A 124 18.91 1.87 -19.17
N GLY A 125 18.11 0.81 -19.36
CA GLY A 125 18.36 -0.50 -18.75
C GLY A 125 18.29 -0.52 -17.23
N GLY A 126 17.81 0.57 -16.60
CA GLY A 126 17.76 0.71 -15.14
C GLY A 126 19.05 1.20 -14.49
N ILE A 127 20.00 1.71 -15.28
CA ILE A 127 21.22 2.35 -14.78
C ILE A 127 21.22 3.80 -15.27
N MET A 128 21.59 4.75 -14.42
CA MET A 128 21.68 6.15 -14.80
C MET A 128 22.80 6.84 -14.05
N THR A 129 23.37 7.88 -14.67
CA THR A 129 24.34 8.72 -13.99
C THR A 129 23.63 9.64 -12.99
N LEU A 130 24.38 10.16 -12.02
CA LEU A 130 23.85 11.19 -11.11
C LEU A 130 23.40 12.45 -11.88
N GLY A 131 24.07 12.77 -12.99
CA GLY A 131 23.67 13.85 -13.89
C GLY A 131 22.31 13.60 -14.54
N ASP A 132 22.06 12.39 -15.03
CA ASP A 132 20.76 12.01 -15.59
C ASP A 132 19.66 12.08 -14.53
N ALA A 133 19.95 11.54 -13.33
CA ALA A 133 19.04 11.58 -12.19
C ALA A 133 18.66 13.03 -11.84
N TYR A 134 19.64 13.95 -11.82
CA TYR A 134 19.41 15.37 -11.61
C TYR A 134 18.55 16.00 -12.71
N LEU A 135 18.87 15.74 -13.98
CA LEU A 135 18.14 16.33 -15.10
C LEU A 135 16.68 15.89 -15.15
N ILE A 136 16.38 14.63 -14.79
CA ILE A 136 14.99 14.16 -14.82
C ILE A 136 14.14 14.71 -13.69
N VAL A 137 14.70 15.13 -12.56
CA VAL A 137 13.93 15.76 -11.46
C VAL A 137 13.92 17.28 -11.50
N ASN A 138 14.97 17.90 -12.04
CA ASN A 138 15.12 19.35 -12.12
C ASN A 138 14.36 19.95 -13.31
N THR A 139 13.05 19.70 -13.36
CA THR A 139 12.14 20.15 -14.42
C THR A 139 10.98 20.94 -13.83
N GLY A 140 10.13 21.52 -14.69
CA GLY A 140 8.85 22.12 -14.27
C GLY A 140 9.01 23.14 -13.13
N ARG A 141 8.25 22.93 -12.06
CA ARG A 141 8.24 23.75 -10.84
C ARG A 141 9.46 23.53 -9.94
N LEU A 142 10.19 22.44 -10.13
CA LEU A 142 11.45 22.12 -9.43
C LEU A 142 12.68 22.72 -10.13
N ARG A 143 12.53 23.16 -11.39
CA ARG A 143 13.61 23.72 -12.20
C ARG A 143 14.31 24.87 -11.46
N GLY A 144 15.62 24.73 -11.26
CA GLY A 144 16.46 25.73 -10.59
C GLY A 144 16.31 25.78 -9.07
N LYS A 145 15.47 24.92 -8.48
CA LYS A 145 15.25 24.83 -7.03
C LYS A 145 15.90 23.61 -6.39
N VAL A 146 16.13 22.56 -7.18
CA VAL A 146 16.80 21.33 -6.75
C VAL A 146 18.29 21.45 -7.10
N LYS A 147 19.17 21.10 -6.15
CA LYS A 147 20.62 20.96 -6.36
C LYS A 147 21.02 19.50 -6.50
N VAL A 148 22.21 19.24 -7.04
CA VAL A 148 22.76 17.88 -7.15
C VAL A 148 22.85 17.20 -5.78
N ASP A 149 23.28 17.93 -4.74
CA ASP A 149 23.33 17.43 -3.35
C ASP A 149 21.97 16.99 -2.82
N ASP A 150 20.88 17.64 -3.24
CA ASP A 150 19.52 17.27 -2.84
C ASP A 150 19.12 15.94 -3.47
N VAL A 151 19.55 15.70 -4.71
CA VAL A 151 19.35 14.43 -5.43
C VAL A 151 20.16 13.31 -4.79
N GLU A 152 21.41 13.57 -4.41
CA GLU A 152 22.21 12.58 -3.67
C GLU A 152 21.56 12.19 -2.33
N ARG A 153 21.05 13.18 -1.58
CA ARG A 153 20.33 12.93 -0.32
C ARG A 153 19.06 12.12 -0.56
N ALA A 154 18.30 12.46 -1.58
CA ALA A 154 17.11 11.72 -1.98
C ALA A 154 17.42 10.26 -2.36
N ILE A 155 18.51 10.02 -3.11
CA ILE A 155 18.99 8.67 -3.45
C ILE A 155 19.39 7.89 -2.19
N LYS A 156 20.08 8.53 -1.24
CA LYS A 156 20.42 7.90 0.05
C LYS A 156 19.19 7.49 0.85
N GLU A 157 18.11 8.28 0.82
CA GLU A 157 16.85 7.91 1.46
C GLU A 157 16.20 6.68 0.80
N LEU A 158 16.22 6.60 -0.53
CA LEU A 158 15.75 5.41 -1.25
C LEU A 158 16.61 4.16 -0.97
N GLU A 159 17.92 4.33 -0.85
CA GLU A 159 18.87 3.27 -0.53
C GLU A 159 18.66 2.73 0.91
N LYS A 160 18.52 3.62 1.91
CA LYS A 160 18.21 3.23 3.30
C LYS A 160 16.93 2.40 3.38
N ARG A 161 15.93 2.74 2.57
CA ARG A 161 14.65 2.04 2.46
C ARG A 161 14.72 0.78 1.59
N LYS A 162 15.88 0.46 1.02
CA LYS A 162 16.13 -0.68 0.12
C LYS A 162 15.26 -0.66 -1.14
N VAL A 163 14.85 0.52 -1.59
CA VAL A 163 14.08 0.71 -2.85
C VAL A 163 15.01 0.56 -4.06
N ILE A 164 16.24 1.02 -3.94
CA ILE A 164 17.29 0.93 -4.95
C ILE A 164 18.61 0.44 -4.32
N PRO A 165 19.51 -0.15 -5.12
CA PRO A 165 20.83 -0.61 -4.65
C PRO A 165 21.82 0.53 -4.34
N GLY A 166 21.43 1.81 -4.50
CA GLY A 166 22.25 2.97 -4.16
C GLY A 166 23.20 3.45 -5.27
N LEU A 167 24.05 4.41 -4.92
CA LEU A 167 25.07 4.95 -5.82
C LEU A 167 26.25 3.98 -5.94
N ARG A 168 26.74 3.78 -7.17
CA ARG A 168 27.98 3.03 -7.44
C ARG A 168 29.00 3.96 -8.06
N GLN A 169 30.19 3.98 -7.49
CA GLN A 169 31.33 4.62 -8.11
C GLN A 169 32.00 3.62 -9.05
N LEU A 170 32.08 3.97 -10.34
CA LEU A 170 32.84 3.18 -11.29
C LEU A 170 34.32 3.29 -10.91
N ARG A 171 34.99 2.14 -10.77
CA ARG A 171 36.44 2.13 -10.61
C ARG A 171 37.04 2.60 -11.92
N SER A 172 37.83 3.67 -11.86
CA SER A 172 38.64 4.14 -12.97
C SER A 172 39.87 3.25 -13.15
#